data_AF-A0A1A7XR14-F1
#
_entry.id   AF-A0A1A7XR14-F1
#
_cell.length_a   1.000
_cell.length_b   1.000
_cell.length_c   1.000
_cell.angle_alpha   90.00
_cell.angle_beta   90.00
_cell.angle_gamma   90.00
#
_symmetry.space_group_name_H-M   'P 1'
#
loop_
_entity.id
_entity.type
_entity.pdbx_description
1 polymer ?
#
loop_
_entity_poly.entity_id
_entity_poly.type
_entity_poly.pdbx_seq_one_letter_code
_entity_poly.pdbx_strand_id
1 'polypeptide(L)'
;RSFTLIQVNEEFSRGRGLEVGARAWRQRQNVLLFFCDVDIHFTADFLTSCRLNSEPGKKVYYPVLFSQYNPAIIYSNQTLRPSLQQQLVIRKENGFWRDFGFGMTCQYRSDFINIGGFDRNIKGWGLEDVHLYRKYLHSKMMVIRAPSRSLFHLWHEKSCSDELPADKYKMCMQTKAMSEASHDQLGELFFKQEIEHHLNSQKQKSESI
;
A
#
# COMPACT_ATOMS: atom_id res chain seq x y z
N ARG A 1 8.51 -0.68 28.44
CA ARG A 1 8.79 -0.95 27.00
C ARG A 1 7.46 -0.93 26.26
N SER A 2 7.32 -0.14 25.20
CA SER A 2 6.07 0.10 24.44
C SER A 2 5.94 -0.75 23.17
N PHE A 3 6.73 -1.80 23.03
CA PHE A 3 6.63 -2.76 21.93
C PHE A 3 6.89 -4.19 22.44
N THR A 4 6.32 -5.16 21.73
CA THR A 4 6.57 -6.60 21.95
C THR A 4 6.96 -7.20 20.61
N LEU A 5 8.12 -7.87 20.56
CA LEU A 5 8.58 -8.57 19.38
C LEU A 5 8.21 -10.05 19.50
N ILE A 6 7.59 -10.61 18.46
CA ILE A 6 7.27 -12.03 18.37
C ILE A 6 8.08 -12.59 17.21
N GLN A 7 9.04 -13.45 17.50
CA GLN A 7 9.86 -14.11 16.50
C GLN A 7 9.25 -15.46 16.15
N VAL A 8 9.21 -15.78 14.86
CA VAL A 8 8.72 -17.06 14.34
C VAL A 8 9.84 -17.66 13.50
N ASN A 9 10.20 -18.92 13.78
CA ASN A 9 11.23 -19.65 13.05
C ASN A 9 10.61 -20.39 11.85
N GLU A 10 10.04 -19.63 10.93
CA GLU A 10 9.38 -20.09 9.71
C GLU A 10 9.78 -19.15 8.55
N GLU A 11 9.63 -19.58 7.30
CA GLU A 11 9.75 -18.68 6.15
C GLU A 11 8.71 -17.55 6.24
N PHE A 12 9.07 -16.35 5.79
CA PHE A 12 8.18 -15.19 5.89
C PHE A 12 6.89 -15.39 5.09
N SER A 13 5.75 -15.24 5.79
CA SER A 13 4.44 -15.07 5.20
C SER A 13 3.71 -13.96 5.95
N ARG A 14 3.27 -12.94 5.21
CA ARG A 14 2.60 -11.76 5.78
C ARG A 14 1.35 -12.14 6.58
N GLY A 15 0.45 -12.93 5.96
CA GLY A 15 -0.77 -13.41 6.61
C GLY A 15 -0.48 -14.24 7.87
N ARG A 16 0.55 -15.09 7.82
CA ARG A 16 1.00 -15.88 8.97
C ARG A 16 1.49 -14.99 10.12
N GLY A 17 2.33 -14.00 9.82
CA GLY A 17 2.86 -13.06 10.81
C GLY A 17 1.74 -12.28 11.51
N LEU A 18 0.78 -11.76 10.73
CA LEU A 18 -0.37 -11.02 11.27
C LEU A 18 -1.31 -11.91 12.10
N GLU A 19 -1.58 -13.15 11.67
CA GLU A 19 -2.35 -14.14 12.43
C GLU A 19 -1.71 -14.43 13.80
N VAL A 20 -0.39 -14.66 13.82
CA VAL A 20 0.36 -14.90 15.05
C VAL A 20 0.30 -13.67 15.97
N GLY A 21 0.54 -12.47 15.43
CA GLY A 21 0.48 -11.22 16.19
C GLY A 21 -0.90 -10.98 16.81
N ALA A 22 -1.98 -11.15 16.04
CA ALA A 22 -3.34 -10.98 16.53
C ALA A 22 -3.69 -11.97 17.66
N ARG A 23 -3.21 -13.22 17.57
CA ARG A 23 -3.47 -14.26 18.57
C ARG A 23 -2.57 -14.19 19.79
N ALA A 24 -1.40 -13.57 19.69
CA ALA A 24 -0.50 -13.38 20.82
C ALA A 24 -1.09 -12.46 21.89
N TRP A 25 -2.07 -11.61 21.53
CA TRP A 25 -2.89 -10.91 22.51
C TRP A 25 -3.78 -11.90 23.28
N ARG A 26 -3.40 -12.20 24.53
CA ARG A 26 -4.08 -13.16 25.44
C ARG A 26 -4.95 -12.49 26.50
N GLN A 27 -4.96 -11.15 26.58
CA GLN A 27 -5.76 -10.44 27.57
C GLN A 27 -7.26 -10.57 27.26
N ARG A 28 -8.09 -10.53 28.31
CA ARG A 28 -9.56 -10.64 28.18
C ARG A 28 -10.17 -9.45 27.43
N GLN A 29 -9.53 -8.29 27.46
CA GLN A 29 -10.03 -7.11 26.79
C GLN A 29 -9.96 -7.28 25.27
N ASN A 30 -11.09 -7.02 24.61
CA ASN A 30 -11.14 -6.92 23.16
C ASN A 30 -10.42 -5.64 22.70
N VAL A 31 -9.61 -5.76 21.66
CA VAL A 31 -8.76 -4.67 21.18
C VAL A 31 -9.01 -4.42 19.70
N LEU A 32 -8.88 -3.15 19.30
CA LEU A 32 -8.84 -2.76 17.91
C LEU A 32 -7.43 -3.03 17.37
N LEU A 33 -7.35 -3.83 16.31
CA LEU A 33 -6.13 -4.12 15.59
C LEU A 33 -6.05 -3.24 14.35
N PHE A 34 -4.88 -2.65 14.11
CA PHE A 34 -4.53 -2.10 12.80
C PHE A 34 -3.45 -2.99 12.19
N PHE A 35 -3.77 -3.65 11.08
CA PHE A 35 -2.78 -4.37 10.29
C PHE A 35 -2.12 -3.41 9.31
N CYS A 36 -0.79 -3.35 9.32
CA CYS A 36 -0.01 -2.48 8.46
C CYS A 36 1.33 -3.12 8.09
N ASP A 37 1.89 -2.63 6.99
CA ASP A 37 3.22 -2.98 6.53
C ASP A 37 4.26 -2.00 7.10
N VAL A 38 5.53 -2.37 7.06
CA VAL A 38 6.64 -1.60 7.68
C VAL A 38 6.95 -0.28 6.96
N ASP A 39 6.50 -0.16 5.71
CA ASP A 39 6.63 0.97 4.80
C ASP A 39 5.36 1.84 4.74
N ILE A 40 4.43 1.63 5.68
CA ILE A 40 3.25 2.47 5.84
C ILE A 40 3.55 3.64 6.77
N HIS A 41 3.35 4.86 6.26
CA HIS A 41 3.35 6.08 7.05
C HIS A 41 1.92 6.47 7.42
N PHE A 42 1.68 6.75 8.71
CA PHE A 42 0.38 7.20 9.20
C PHE A 42 0.51 8.20 10.36
N THR A 43 -0.53 9.01 10.54
CA THR A 43 -0.59 10.01 11.63
C THR A 43 -1.59 9.62 12.73
N ALA A 44 -1.64 10.40 13.81
CA ALA A 44 -2.67 10.24 14.84
C ALA A 44 -4.09 10.36 14.27
N ASP A 45 -4.30 11.19 13.25
CA ASP A 45 -5.60 11.35 12.59
C ASP A 45 -6.06 10.06 11.92
N PHE A 46 -5.12 9.31 11.33
CA PHE A 46 -5.43 7.98 10.79
C PHE A 46 -5.93 7.05 11.90
N LEU A 47 -5.25 7.01 13.05
CA LEU A 47 -5.66 6.19 14.19
C LEU A 47 -7.04 6.60 14.73
N THR A 48 -7.37 7.90 14.70
CA THR A 48 -8.71 8.39 15.04
C THR A 48 -9.75 7.90 14.04
N SER A 49 -9.49 8.01 12.72
CA SER A 49 -10.36 7.47 11.67
C SER A 49 -10.57 5.96 11.82
N CYS A 50 -9.50 5.23 12.13
CA CYS A 50 -9.50 3.79 12.40
C CYS A 50 -10.48 3.42 13.53
N ARG A 51 -10.49 4.19 14.63
CA ARG A 51 -11.43 4.01 15.76
C ARG A 51 -12.86 4.41 15.41
N LEU A 52 -13.08 5.48 14.68
CA LEU A 52 -14.43 5.96 14.31
C LEU A 52 -15.14 5.02 13.33
N ASN A 53 -14.37 4.39 12.44
CA ASN A 53 -14.90 3.53 11.38
C ASN A 53 -14.93 2.04 11.73
N SER A 54 -14.48 1.65 12.93
CA SER A 54 -14.49 0.26 13.40
C SER A 54 -15.38 0.11 14.63
N GLU A 55 -16.21 -0.92 14.68
CA GLU A 55 -17.09 -1.18 15.82
C GLU A 55 -17.26 -2.69 16.01
N PRO A 56 -17.06 -3.23 17.24
CA PRO A 56 -17.07 -4.67 17.48
C PRO A 56 -18.40 -5.29 17.04
N GLY A 57 -18.34 -6.34 16.22
CA GLY A 57 -19.51 -7.06 15.74
C GLY A 57 -20.41 -6.26 14.78
N LYS A 58 -20.03 -5.05 14.37
CA LYS A 58 -20.81 -4.22 13.44
C LYS A 58 -20.03 -3.68 12.25
N LYS A 59 -18.85 -3.08 12.46
CA LYS A 59 -18.08 -2.39 11.40
C LYS A 59 -16.62 -2.80 11.38
N VAL A 60 -16.12 -3.06 10.17
CA VAL A 60 -14.69 -3.21 9.88
C VAL A 60 -14.25 -2.13 8.90
N TYR A 61 -13.08 -1.54 9.12
CA TYR A 61 -12.60 -0.45 8.28
C TYR A 61 -11.39 -0.87 7.42
N TYR A 62 -11.56 -0.75 6.10
CA TYR A 62 -10.56 -1.00 5.08
C TYR A 62 -10.18 0.33 4.40
N PRO A 63 -9.25 1.12 4.97
CA PRO A 63 -8.81 2.37 4.39
C PRO A 63 -8.17 2.15 3.01
N VAL A 64 -8.40 3.10 2.10
CA VAL A 64 -7.65 3.20 0.84
C VAL A 64 -6.49 4.16 1.05
N LEU A 65 -5.26 3.65 1.00
CA LEU A 65 -4.04 4.42 1.19
C LEU A 65 -3.60 5.13 -0.09
N PHE A 66 -2.79 6.17 0.05
CA PHE A 66 -2.11 6.81 -1.07
C PHE A 66 -0.73 6.18 -1.27
N SER A 67 -0.48 5.56 -2.43
CA SER A 67 0.81 4.99 -2.77
C SER A 67 1.66 5.99 -3.53
N GLN A 68 2.87 6.24 -3.03
CA GLN A 68 3.83 7.10 -3.71
C GLN A 68 4.43 6.42 -4.94
N TYR A 69 4.78 7.22 -5.94
CA TYR A 69 5.57 6.80 -7.09
C TYR A 69 7.07 6.78 -6.77
N ASN A 70 7.86 6.27 -7.71
CA ASN A 70 9.31 6.21 -7.60
C ASN A 70 9.90 7.62 -7.55
N PRO A 71 10.50 8.04 -6.42
CA PRO A 71 11.04 9.38 -6.26
C PRO A 71 12.31 9.62 -7.10
N ALA A 72 12.91 8.59 -7.70
CA ALA A 72 13.96 8.75 -8.69
C ALA A 72 13.41 9.19 -10.05
N ILE A 73 12.16 8.83 -10.36
CA ILE A 73 11.51 9.18 -11.63
C ILE A 73 10.79 10.53 -11.50
N ILE A 74 9.89 10.67 -10.52
CA ILE A 74 9.02 11.86 -10.44
C ILE A 74 9.77 13.16 -10.06
N TYR A 75 11.00 13.04 -9.55
CA TYR A 75 11.87 14.17 -9.22
C TYR A 75 13.14 14.20 -10.09
N SER A 76 13.18 13.51 -11.23
CA SER A 76 14.37 13.42 -12.10
C SER A 76 14.93 14.77 -12.54
N ASN A 77 14.07 15.78 -12.65
CA ASN A 77 14.41 17.13 -13.12
C ASN A 77 14.79 18.08 -11.98
N GLN A 78 14.80 17.61 -10.72
CA GLN A 78 15.17 18.41 -9.55
C GLN A 78 16.61 18.11 -9.15
N THR A 79 17.37 19.15 -8.83
CA THR A 79 18.75 19.02 -8.32
C THR A 79 18.82 18.35 -6.96
N LEU A 80 17.78 18.53 -6.14
CA LEU A 80 17.65 17.94 -4.81
C LEU A 80 16.27 17.31 -4.65
N ARG A 81 16.25 16.05 -4.22
CA ARG A 81 14.99 15.36 -3.88
C ARG A 81 14.39 15.96 -2.59
N PRO A 82 13.08 16.23 -2.55
CA PRO A 82 12.42 16.72 -1.33
C PRO A 82 12.58 15.76 -0.15
N SER A 83 12.46 16.26 1.08
CA SER A 83 12.45 15.39 2.28
C SER A 83 11.22 14.48 2.28
N LEU A 84 11.26 13.39 3.06
CA LEU A 84 10.10 12.48 3.18
C LEU A 84 8.82 13.25 3.55
N GLN A 85 8.90 14.18 4.51
CA GLN A 85 7.77 15.00 4.95
C GLN A 85 7.20 15.84 3.80
N GLN A 86 8.06 16.38 2.93
CA GLN A 86 7.64 17.15 1.76
C GLN A 86 7.07 16.26 0.63
N GLN A 87 7.40 14.97 0.61
CA GLN A 87 6.86 14.00 -0.34
C GLN A 87 5.48 13.45 0.07
N LEU A 88 5.07 13.59 1.34
CA LEU A 88 3.77 13.12 1.87
C LEU A 88 2.61 14.04 1.45
N VAL A 89 2.48 14.28 0.14
CA VAL A 89 1.47 15.17 -0.45
C VAL A 89 0.68 14.40 -1.50
N ILE A 90 -0.64 14.42 -1.35
CA ILE A 90 -1.59 13.77 -2.27
C ILE A 90 -1.74 14.64 -3.51
N ARG A 91 -1.10 14.22 -4.60
CA ARG A 91 -1.22 14.83 -5.94
C ARG A 91 -1.09 13.74 -7.00
N LYS A 92 -1.72 13.95 -8.17
CA LYS A 92 -1.71 12.97 -9.26
C LYS A 92 -0.28 12.63 -9.73
N GLU A 93 0.64 13.58 -9.61
CA GLU A 93 2.04 13.45 -10.06
C GLU A 93 2.93 12.73 -9.03
N ASN A 94 2.47 12.60 -7.79
CA ASN A 94 3.25 12.03 -6.68
C ASN A 94 2.84 10.61 -6.33
N GLY A 95 1.68 10.14 -6.81
CA GLY A 95 1.17 8.82 -6.48
C GLY A 95 -0.28 8.61 -6.91
N PHE A 96 -0.91 7.60 -6.31
CA PHE A 96 -2.29 7.21 -6.60
C PHE A 96 -2.97 6.57 -5.39
N TRP A 97 -4.30 6.59 -5.37
CA TRP A 97 -5.09 5.83 -4.41
C TRP A 97 -5.06 4.35 -4.75
N ARG A 98 -4.55 3.51 -3.84
CA ARG A 98 -4.44 2.06 -4.05
C ARG A 98 -5.75 1.36 -3.67
N ASP A 99 -6.75 1.45 -4.54
CA ASP A 99 -8.09 0.90 -4.33
C ASP A 99 -8.20 -0.61 -4.54
N PHE A 100 -7.16 -1.26 -5.07
CA PHE A 100 -7.08 -2.72 -5.25
C PHE A 100 -6.35 -3.46 -4.10
N GLY A 101 -5.80 -2.75 -3.11
CA GLY A 101 -5.13 -3.34 -1.95
C GLY A 101 -6.06 -3.46 -0.74
N PHE A 102 -5.96 -4.57 0.01
CA PHE A 102 -6.79 -4.85 1.20
C PHE A 102 -5.97 -5.16 2.45
N GLY A 103 -4.64 -5.08 2.36
CA GLY A 103 -3.73 -5.45 3.44
C GLY A 103 -3.82 -4.56 4.69
N MET A 104 -4.28 -3.31 4.53
CA MET A 104 -4.39 -2.33 5.61
C MET A 104 -5.83 -2.33 6.10
N THR A 105 -6.05 -2.75 7.33
CA THR A 105 -7.38 -2.89 7.91
C THR A 105 -7.39 -2.61 9.41
N CYS A 106 -8.48 -2.00 9.85
CA CYS A 106 -8.79 -1.69 11.23
C CYS A 106 -9.97 -2.56 11.66
N GLN A 107 -9.72 -3.46 12.60
CA GLN A 107 -10.68 -4.50 12.96
C GLN A 107 -10.52 -4.96 14.39
N TYR A 108 -11.64 -5.22 15.08
CA TYR A 108 -11.55 -5.77 16.41
C TYR A 108 -11.05 -7.21 16.38
N ARG A 109 -10.20 -7.56 17.35
CA ARG A 109 -9.63 -8.89 17.48
C ARG A 109 -10.72 -9.96 17.55
N SER A 110 -11.79 -9.72 18.32
CA SER A 110 -12.95 -10.64 18.37
C SER A 110 -13.47 -10.96 16.98
N ASP A 111 -13.67 -9.95 16.14
CA ASP A 111 -14.32 -10.07 14.85
C ASP A 111 -13.40 -10.81 13.88
N PHE A 112 -12.11 -10.45 13.87
CA PHE A 112 -11.09 -11.15 13.10
C PHE A 112 -11.05 -12.65 13.43
N ILE A 113 -11.11 -13.01 14.71
CA ILE A 113 -11.13 -14.42 15.13
C ILE A 113 -12.46 -15.10 14.74
N ASN A 114 -13.59 -14.41 14.91
CA ASN A 114 -14.92 -14.94 14.65
C ASN A 114 -15.17 -15.23 13.15
N ILE A 115 -14.60 -14.44 12.24
CA ILE A 115 -14.65 -14.72 10.80
C ILE A 115 -13.62 -15.78 10.37
N GLY A 116 -12.84 -16.33 11.31
CA GLY A 116 -11.88 -17.40 11.06
C GLY A 116 -10.45 -16.94 10.73
N GLY A 117 -10.13 -15.65 10.85
CA GLY A 117 -8.78 -15.11 10.65
C GLY A 117 -8.18 -15.34 9.27
N PHE A 118 -6.84 -15.35 9.17
CA PHE A 118 -6.15 -15.72 7.94
C PHE A 118 -6.18 -17.23 7.71
N ASP A 119 -6.20 -17.65 6.44
CA ASP A 119 -5.97 -19.05 6.10
C ASP A 119 -4.50 -19.41 6.37
N ARG A 120 -4.30 -20.43 7.20
CA ARG A 120 -2.98 -20.88 7.67
C ARG A 120 -2.27 -21.78 6.66
N ASN A 121 -2.99 -22.22 5.62
CA ASN A 121 -2.45 -23.09 4.59
C ASN A 121 -1.89 -22.32 3.39
N ILE A 122 -2.15 -21.00 3.30
CA ILE A 122 -1.58 -20.16 2.24
C ILE A 122 -0.07 -20.08 2.44
N LYS A 123 0.66 -20.72 1.53
CA LYS A 123 2.13 -20.64 1.43
C LYS A 123 2.51 -19.65 0.34
N GLY A 124 3.55 -18.85 0.60
CA GLY A 124 4.04 -17.83 -0.32
C GLY A 124 3.27 -16.51 -0.28
N TRP A 125 3.42 -15.71 -1.34
CA TRP A 125 2.95 -14.33 -1.41
C TRP A 125 1.59 -14.19 -2.10
N GLY A 126 0.74 -13.31 -1.55
CA GLY A 126 -0.47 -12.77 -2.15
C GLY A 126 -1.78 -13.44 -1.74
N LEU A 127 -2.88 -12.72 -2.01
CA LEU A 127 -4.29 -13.10 -1.83
C LEU A 127 -4.80 -13.21 -0.38
N GLU A 128 -3.93 -13.18 0.63
CA GLU A 128 -4.36 -13.34 2.03
C GLU A 128 -5.28 -12.19 2.48
N ASP A 129 -4.98 -10.98 2.01
CA ASP A 129 -5.75 -9.78 2.29
C ASP A 129 -7.10 -9.79 1.55
N VAL A 130 -7.11 -10.19 0.28
CA VAL A 130 -8.32 -10.38 -0.53
C VAL A 130 -9.23 -11.44 0.10
N HIS A 131 -8.68 -12.57 0.55
CA HIS A 131 -9.44 -13.62 1.20
C HIS A 131 -10.04 -13.15 2.53
N LEU A 132 -9.28 -12.44 3.35
CA LEU A 132 -9.82 -11.86 4.59
C LEU A 132 -10.93 -10.86 4.30
N TYR A 133 -10.72 -9.96 3.33
CA TYR A 133 -11.73 -9.00 2.89
C TYR A 133 -13.03 -9.67 2.43
N ARG A 134 -12.93 -10.74 1.62
CA ARG A 134 -14.09 -11.54 1.18
C ARG A 134 -14.83 -12.19 2.35
N LYS A 135 -14.13 -12.68 3.37
CA LYS A 135 -14.76 -13.23 4.59
C LYS A 135 -15.62 -12.18 5.30
N TYR A 136 -15.14 -10.94 5.39
CA TYR A 136 -15.95 -9.85 5.95
C TYR A 136 -17.15 -9.50 5.07
N LEU A 137 -16.99 -9.44 3.75
CA LEU A 137 -18.11 -9.19 2.83
C LEU A 137 -19.23 -10.24 2.93
N HIS A 138 -18.87 -11.50 3.21
CA HIS A 138 -19.83 -12.59 3.40
C HIS A 138 -20.36 -12.72 4.84
N SER A 139 -19.89 -11.86 5.75
CA SER A 139 -20.36 -11.83 7.13
C SER A 139 -21.52 -10.84 7.31
N LYS A 140 -22.00 -10.68 8.54
CA LYS A 140 -22.99 -9.65 8.89
C LYS A 140 -22.37 -8.27 9.15
N MET A 141 -21.05 -8.16 9.05
CA MET A 141 -20.30 -6.93 9.31
C MET A 141 -20.46 -5.94 8.15
N MET A 142 -20.62 -4.66 8.48
CA MET A 142 -20.52 -3.58 7.51
C MET A 142 -19.04 -3.29 7.21
N VAL A 143 -18.67 -3.37 5.94
CA VAL A 143 -17.33 -3.04 5.46
C VAL A 143 -17.29 -1.57 5.07
N ILE A 144 -16.56 -0.76 5.84
CA ILE A 144 -16.30 0.64 5.54
C ILE A 144 -15.04 0.74 4.70
N ARG A 145 -15.12 1.27 3.48
CA ARG A 145 -13.96 1.46 2.59
C ARG A 145 -13.95 2.89 2.05
N ALA A 146 -12.91 3.64 2.37
CA ALA A 146 -12.78 5.03 1.95
C ALA A 146 -11.31 5.48 1.88
N PRO A 147 -10.94 6.41 0.98
CA PRO A 147 -9.64 7.07 0.96
C PRO A 147 -9.27 7.70 2.30
N SER A 148 -8.03 7.51 2.72
CA SER A 148 -7.50 8.09 3.97
C SER A 148 -6.33 9.03 3.68
N ARG A 149 -6.54 10.33 3.94
CA ARG A 149 -5.55 11.39 3.64
C ARG A 149 -4.30 11.35 4.51
N SER A 150 -4.34 10.59 5.60
CA SER A 150 -3.26 10.45 6.57
C SER A 150 -2.62 9.06 6.53
N LEU A 151 -2.79 8.32 5.43
CA LEU A 151 -2.24 6.98 5.25
C LEU A 151 -1.51 6.87 3.91
N PHE A 152 -0.20 6.70 3.98
CA PHE A 152 0.68 6.62 2.81
C PHE A 152 1.42 5.28 2.78
N HIS A 153 1.54 4.70 1.60
CA HIS A 153 2.50 3.64 1.33
C HIS A 153 3.72 4.29 0.68
N LEU A 154 4.84 4.24 1.38
CA LEU A 154 6.09 4.79 0.88
C LEU A 154 6.57 3.95 -0.31
N TRP A 155 7.11 4.61 -1.33
CA TRP A 155 7.68 3.85 -2.44
C TRP A 155 8.92 3.10 -1.96
N HIS A 156 9.03 1.84 -2.40
CA HIS A 156 10.22 1.04 -2.26
C HIS A 156 10.38 0.21 -3.53
N GLU A 157 11.63 -0.18 -3.82
CA GLU A 157 11.92 -1.05 -4.95
C GLU A 157 11.24 -2.41 -4.77
N LYS A 158 10.69 -2.92 -5.87
CA LYS A 158 10.06 -4.24 -5.93
C LYS A 158 10.88 -5.16 -6.81
N SER A 159 11.28 -6.29 -6.24
CA SER A 159 11.90 -7.41 -6.97
C SER A 159 10.83 -8.45 -7.27
N CYS A 160 10.66 -8.79 -8.55
CA CYS A 160 9.77 -9.84 -9.01
C CYS A 160 10.64 -11.03 -9.44
N SER A 161 10.69 -12.09 -8.62
CA SER A 161 11.59 -13.21 -8.87
C SER A 161 11.08 -14.09 -10.02
N ASP A 162 12.01 -14.64 -10.80
CA ASP A 162 11.70 -15.43 -12.01
C ASP A 162 11.11 -16.81 -11.67
N GLU A 163 11.27 -17.26 -10.42
CA GLU A 163 10.69 -18.50 -9.90
C GLU A 163 9.18 -18.38 -9.60
N LEU A 164 8.61 -17.18 -9.66
CA LEU A 164 7.18 -16.97 -9.44
C LEU A 164 6.34 -17.62 -10.54
N PRO A 165 5.19 -18.26 -10.19
CA PRO A 165 4.17 -18.63 -11.17
C PRO A 165 3.76 -17.44 -12.06
N ALA A 166 3.42 -17.72 -13.32
CA ALA A 166 3.20 -16.68 -14.34
C ALA A 166 2.15 -15.63 -13.95
N ASP A 167 1.08 -16.05 -13.28
CA ASP A 167 0.03 -15.16 -12.74
C ASP A 167 0.59 -14.23 -11.65
N LYS A 168 1.35 -14.77 -10.70
CA LYS A 168 1.98 -14.00 -9.62
C LYS A 168 3.05 -13.05 -10.14
N TYR A 169 3.87 -13.50 -11.08
CA TYR A 169 4.87 -12.67 -11.74
C TYR A 169 4.21 -11.48 -12.44
N LYS A 170 3.15 -11.74 -13.23
CA LYS A 170 2.38 -10.68 -13.90
C LYS A 170 1.80 -9.68 -12.89
N MET A 171 1.21 -10.15 -11.79
CA MET A 171 0.68 -9.28 -10.74
C MET A 171 1.78 -8.42 -10.09
N CYS A 172 2.95 -9.01 -9.84
CA CYS A 172 4.11 -8.29 -9.31
C CYS A 172 4.56 -7.19 -10.26
N MET A 173 4.75 -7.53 -11.54
CA MET A 173 5.19 -6.59 -12.56
C MET A 173 4.18 -5.47 -12.81
N GLN A 174 2.87 -5.76 -12.83
CA GLN A 174 1.83 -4.74 -12.91
C GLN A 174 1.87 -3.78 -11.72
N THR A 175 2.02 -4.33 -10.51
CA THR A 175 2.14 -3.53 -9.30
C THR A 175 3.42 -2.69 -9.27
N LYS A 176 4.52 -3.20 -9.81
CA LYS A 176 5.77 -2.47 -9.98
C LYS A 176 5.59 -1.31 -10.96
N ALA A 177 5.10 -1.59 -12.17
CA ALA A 177 4.89 -0.59 -13.22
C ALA A 177 4.00 0.57 -12.77
N MET A 178 2.89 0.28 -12.09
CA MET A 178 2.00 1.32 -11.55
C MET A 178 2.64 2.15 -10.43
N SER A 179 3.70 1.67 -9.79
CA SER A 179 4.40 2.39 -8.73
C SER A 179 5.57 3.22 -9.25
N GLU A 180 5.85 3.23 -10.56
CA GLU A 180 7.00 3.99 -11.11
C GLU A 180 6.72 5.48 -11.27
N ALA A 181 5.65 5.85 -11.97
CA ALA A 181 5.21 7.24 -12.15
C ALA A 181 3.77 7.29 -12.68
N SER A 182 3.19 8.48 -12.79
CA SER A 182 1.90 8.67 -13.45
C SER A 182 1.99 8.33 -14.94
N HIS A 183 0.85 8.02 -15.57
CA HIS A 183 0.78 7.78 -17.01
C HIS A 183 1.38 8.93 -17.82
N ASP A 184 1.11 10.17 -17.43
CA ASP A 184 1.60 11.37 -18.14
C ASP A 184 3.13 11.46 -18.05
N GLN A 185 3.70 11.27 -16.85
CA GLN A 185 5.16 11.28 -16.64
C GLN A 185 5.87 10.14 -17.39
N LEU A 186 5.27 8.93 -17.42
CA LEU A 186 5.82 7.83 -18.21
C LEU A 186 5.74 8.11 -19.71
N GLY A 187 4.67 8.76 -20.16
CA GLY A 187 4.53 9.25 -21.53
C GLY A 187 5.62 10.26 -21.90
N GLU A 188 5.87 11.25 -21.04
CA GLU A 188 6.96 12.22 -21.23
C GLU A 188 8.34 11.55 -21.34
N LEU A 189 8.59 10.50 -20.54
CA LEU A 189 9.83 9.73 -20.63
C LEU A 189 9.91 8.90 -21.92
N PHE A 190 8.80 8.30 -22.34
CA PHE A 190 8.73 7.52 -23.56
C PHE A 190 8.96 8.37 -24.80
N PHE A 191 8.34 9.55 -24.87
CA PHE A 191 8.45 10.49 -26.01
C PHE A 191 9.60 11.50 -25.86
N LYS A 192 10.56 11.26 -24.96
CA LYS A 192 11.62 12.21 -24.61
C LYS A 192 12.43 12.67 -25.83
N GLN A 193 12.76 11.75 -26.74
CA GLN A 193 13.56 12.06 -27.93
C GLN A 193 12.80 12.97 -28.91
N GLU A 194 11.50 12.74 -29.14
CA GLU A 194 10.70 13.62 -30.00
C GLU A 194 10.53 15.01 -29.39
N ILE A 195 10.33 15.08 -28.07
CA ILE A 195 10.24 16.35 -27.33
C ILE A 195 11.55 17.13 -27.47
N GLU A 196 12.70 16.50 -27.22
CA GLU A 196 14.02 17.13 -27.34
C GLU A 196 14.31 17.59 -28.78
N HIS A 197 13.98 16.78 -29.78
CA HIS A 197 14.13 17.14 -31.19
C HIS A 197 13.30 18.38 -31.56
N HIS A 198 12.05 18.45 -31.09
CA HIS A 198 11.19 19.62 -31.30
C HIS A 198 11.77 20.88 -30.65
N LEU A 199 12.20 20.80 -29.39
CA LEU A 199 12.76 21.93 -28.65
C LEU A 199 14.06 22.46 -29.28
N ASN A 200 14.94 21.57 -29.74
CA ASN A 200 16.18 21.95 -30.43
C ASN A 200 15.88 22.66 -31.76
N SER A 201 14.91 22.15 -32.52
CA SER A 201 14.47 22.76 -33.79
C SER A 201 13.89 24.17 -33.58
N GLN A 202 13.13 24.38 -32.51
CA GLN A 202 12.60 25.69 -32.12
C GLN A 202 13.73 26.67 -31.78
N LYS A 203 14.72 26.22 -30.99
CA LYS A 203 15.85 27.05 -30.56
C LYS A 203 16.69 27.53 -31.74
N GLN A 204 16.99 26.64 -32.69
CA GLN A 204 17.72 27.00 -33.90
C GLN A 204 16.97 28.05 -34.75
N LYS A 205 15.64 27.94 -34.85
CA LYS A 205 14.83 28.94 -35.55
C LYS A 205 14.84 30.29 -34.85
N SER A 206 14.81 30.33 -33.52
CA SER A 206 14.89 31.59 -32.76
C SER A 206 16.25 32.28 -32.80
N GLU A 207 17.35 31.52 -32.97
CA GLU A 207 18.71 32.08 -33.08
C GLU A 207 19.05 32.55 -34.50
N SER A 208 18.20 32.22 -35.49
CA SER A 208 18.37 32.59 -36.90
C SER A 208 17.62 33.88 -37.29
N ILE A 209 16.99 34.56 -36.32
CA ILE A 209 16.24 35.82 -36.46
C ILE A 209 16.98 36.90 -35.65
#